data_AF-A0A8S4QU88-F1
#
_entry.id   AF-A0A8S4QU88-F1
#
_cell.length_a   1.000
_cell.length_b   1.000
_cell.length_c   1.000
_cell.angle_alpha   90.00
_cell.angle_beta   90.00
_cell.angle_gamma   90.00
#
_symmetry.space_group_name_H-M   'P 1'
#
loop_
_entity.id
_entity.type
_entity.pdbx_description
1 polymer ?
#
loop_
_entity_poly.entity_id
_entity_poly.type
_entity_poly.pdbx_seq_one_letter_code
_entity_poly.pdbx_strand_id
1 'polypeptide(L)'
;MIPGELVFKLYDTHGFQEDVIQRIAKLNNLEIDKKGFWKLLADHRSRHKTAFKEQTSKKGTLFDKAIDKLHEGGIKKTDDNPKYDLKQSNNQITLKNLNTKLVAILNEDCEWIDFSEPSENRPYYLVTERTNFYCEEGGQIADEGQAYFNEDVGFKVESVFKIRDIVFHKGHFVLNRNCDENSLYQTSFYINVGQNVSLEVDSVKRLNVMRNHSAVHLLNAAIRKVLRHSVVCQIGSSVTDKGLSLNLSVYGEKLSP
;
A
#
# COMPACT_ATOMS: atom_id res chain seq x y z
N MET A 1 -4.51 -33.63 -22.95
CA MET A 1 -3.75 -32.57 -22.25
C MET A 1 -4.73 -31.51 -21.78
N ILE A 2 -4.71 -31.12 -20.51
CA ILE A 2 -5.59 -30.08 -19.93
C ILE A 2 -4.92 -28.72 -20.15
N PRO A 3 -5.60 -27.74 -20.80
CA PRO A 3 -5.04 -26.40 -21.03
C PRO A 3 -4.71 -25.66 -19.73
N GLY A 4 -3.64 -24.87 -19.76
CA GLY A 4 -3.20 -24.08 -18.60
C GLY A 4 -4.25 -23.10 -18.08
N GLU A 5 -5.12 -22.58 -18.96
CA GLU A 5 -6.25 -21.70 -18.59
C GLU A 5 -7.30 -22.42 -17.73
N LEU A 6 -7.63 -23.67 -18.07
CA LEU A 6 -8.59 -24.46 -17.31
C LEU A 6 -8.02 -24.88 -15.96
N VAL A 7 -6.74 -25.23 -15.93
CA VAL A 7 -6.00 -25.53 -14.68
C VAL A 7 -5.93 -24.29 -13.80
N PHE A 8 -5.66 -23.13 -14.39
CA PHE A 8 -5.69 -21.85 -13.70
C PHE A 8 -7.07 -21.55 -13.12
N LYS A 9 -8.15 -21.76 -13.87
CA LYS A 9 -9.52 -21.58 -13.36
C LYS A 9 -9.86 -22.53 -12.21
N LEU A 10 -9.42 -23.79 -12.29
CA LEU A 10 -9.58 -24.77 -11.20
C LEU A 10 -8.78 -24.35 -9.95
N TYR A 11 -7.61 -23.77 -10.13
CA TYR A 11 -6.78 -23.27 -9.03
C TYR A 11 -7.33 -21.97 -8.42
N ASP A 12 -7.65 -20.98 -9.25
CA ASP A 12 -7.99 -19.62 -8.85
C ASP A 12 -9.47 -19.48 -8.45
N THR A 13 -10.38 -20.00 -9.28
CA THR A 13 -11.83 -19.88 -9.05
C THR A 13 -12.37 -20.99 -8.14
N HIS A 14 -11.77 -22.19 -8.20
CA HIS A 14 -12.26 -23.37 -7.49
C HIS A 14 -11.33 -23.86 -6.37
N GLY A 15 -10.17 -23.23 -6.17
CA GLY A 15 -9.29 -23.48 -5.02
C GLY A 15 -8.59 -24.84 -5.01
N PHE A 16 -8.58 -25.57 -6.13
CA PHE A 16 -7.91 -26.87 -6.20
C PHE A 16 -6.38 -26.69 -6.21
N GLN A 17 -5.69 -27.40 -5.31
CA GLN A 17 -4.23 -27.43 -5.29
C GLN A 17 -3.66 -28.11 -6.54
N GLU A 18 -2.49 -27.68 -7.01
CA GLU A 18 -1.82 -28.25 -8.21
C GLU A 18 -1.74 -29.78 -8.11
N ASP A 19 -1.37 -30.31 -6.94
CA ASP A 19 -1.21 -31.73 -6.70
C ASP A 19 -2.52 -32.51 -6.87
N VAL A 20 -3.65 -31.91 -6.49
CA VAL A 20 -4.98 -32.51 -6.63
C VAL A 20 -5.40 -32.51 -8.10
N ILE A 21 -5.19 -31.40 -8.82
CA ILE A 21 -5.48 -31.32 -10.26
C ILE A 21 -4.61 -32.32 -11.02
N GLN A 22 -3.33 -32.43 -10.67
CA GLN A 22 -2.39 -33.38 -11.27
C GLN A 22 -2.77 -34.83 -11.00
N ARG A 23 -3.26 -35.13 -9.79
CA ARG A 23 -3.75 -36.47 -9.44
C ARG A 23 -5.03 -36.83 -10.21
N ILE A 24 -5.97 -35.89 -10.34
CA ILE A 24 -7.20 -36.09 -11.13
C ILE A 24 -6.90 -36.27 -12.61
N ALA A 25 -5.96 -35.47 -13.15
CA ALA A 25 -5.53 -35.60 -14.55
C ALA A 25 -4.92 -36.99 -14.80
N LYS A 26 -4.02 -37.45 -13.91
CA LYS A 26 -3.45 -38.81 -13.98
C LYS A 26 -4.49 -39.92 -13.89
N LEU A 27 -5.48 -39.80 -13.01
CA LEU A 27 -6.57 -40.78 -12.88
C LEU A 27 -7.42 -40.91 -14.16
N ASN A 28 -7.47 -39.85 -14.97
CA ASN A 28 -8.18 -39.81 -16.25
C ASN A 28 -7.25 -39.99 -17.46
N ASN A 29 -5.99 -40.41 -17.25
CA ASN A 29 -4.96 -40.54 -18.30
C ASN A 29 -4.71 -39.25 -19.11
N LEU A 30 -4.82 -38.08 -18.46
CA LEU A 30 -4.57 -36.76 -19.03
C LEU A 30 -3.33 -36.11 -18.39
N GLU A 31 -2.56 -35.37 -19.19
CA GLU A 31 -1.46 -34.53 -18.71
C GLU A 31 -1.86 -33.05 -18.63
N ILE A 32 -1.20 -32.28 -17.78
CA ILE A 32 -1.48 -30.84 -17.57
C ILE A 32 -0.45 -29.99 -18.30
N ASP A 33 -0.90 -28.93 -18.97
CA ASP A 33 -0.02 -27.87 -19.46
C ASP A 33 0.47 -26.99 -18.30
N LYS A 34 1.55 -27.45 -17.66
CA LYS A 34 2.20 -26.74 -16.56
C LYS A 34 2.72 -25.37 -17.01
N LYS A 35 3.30 -25.26 -18.21
CA LYS A 35 3.90 -24.01 -18.69
C LYS A 35 2.86 -22.91 -18.87
N GLY A 36 1.72 -23.23 -19.48
CA GLY A 36 0.58 -22.32 -19.61
C GLY A 36 0.00 -21.90 -18.26
N PHE A 37 -0.15 -22.84 -17.33
CA PHE A 37 -0.60 -22.57 -15.97
C PHE A 37 0.32 -21.60 -15.22
N TRP A 38 1.63 -21.86 -15.21
CA TRP A 38 2.62 -21.00 -14.54
C TRP A 38 2.68 -19.59 -15.13
N LYS A 39 2.51 -19.45 -16.45
CA LYS A 39 2.44 -18.15 -17.14
C LYS A 39 1.22 -17.36 -16.67
N LEU A 40 0.04 -17.97 -16.66
CA LEU A 40 -1.21 -17.33 -16.23
C LEU A 40 -1.21 -17.01 -14.73
N LEU A 41 -0.61 -17.86 -13.91
CA LEU A 41 -0.43 -17.60 -12.48
C LEU A 41 0.52 -16.42 -12.23
N ALA A 42 1.60 -16.30 -13.03
CA ALA A 42 2.50 -15.16 -12.98
C ALA A 42 1.83 -13.86 -13.43
N ASP A 43 1.00 -13.92 -14.48
CA ASP A 43 0.20 -12.80 -14.97
C ASP A 43 -0.94 -12.43 -14.00
N HIS A 44 -1.53 -13.39 -13.29
CA HIS A 44 -2.54 -13.11 -12.26
C HIS A 44 -1.90 -12.49 -11.00
N ARG A 45 -0.76 -13.03 -10.57
CA ARG A 45 0.05 -12.46 -9.47
C ARG A 45 0.58 -11.08 -9.80
N SER A 46 0.74 -10.72 -11.09
CA SER A 46 1.17 -9.37 -11.48
C SER A 46 0.06 -8.33 -11.32
N ARG A 47 -1.21 -8.71 -11.51
CA ARG A 47 -2.38 -7.82 -11.42
C ARG A 47 -2.78 -7.47 -9.99
N HIS A 48 -2.48 -8.34 -9.01
CA HIS A 48 -2.82 -8.15 -7.59
C HIS A 48 -1.66 -7.67 -6.70
N LYS A 49 -0.48 -7.36 -7.27
CA LYS A 49 0.73 -6.95 -6.52
C LYS A 49 1.25 -5.58 -6.95
N THR A 50 0.41 -4.57 -7.06
CA THR A 50 0.93 -3.19 -7.23
C THR A 50 1.69 -2.71 -5.98
N ALA A 51 1.42 -3.26 -4.79
CA ALA A 51 2.17 -2.91 -3.57
C ALA A 51 3.40 -3.80 -3.27
N PHE A 52 3.42 -5.06 -3.72
CA PHE A 52 4.49 -6.02 -3.38
C PHE A 52 5.53 -6.24 -4.50
N LYS A 53 5.32 -5.71 -5.71
CA LYS A 53 6.19 -5.98 -6.87
C LYS A 53 7.23 -4.88 -7.15
N GLU A 54 7.33 -3.85 -6.31
CA GLU A 54 8.53 -3.01 -6.25
C GLU A 54 9.71 -3.76 -5.59
N GLN A 55 9.44 -4.80 -4.79
CA GLN A 55 10.47 -5.64 -4.13
C GLN A 55 11.18 -6.66 -5.03
N THR A 56 10.65 -7.04 -6.20
CA THR A 56 11.18 -8.18 -7.00
C THR A 56 11.75 -7.79 -8.37
N SER A 57 11.73 -6.50 -8.70
CA SER A 57 12.38 -5.96 -9.89
C SER A 57 13.63 -5.19 -9.45
N LYS A 58 14.54 -4.86 -10.38
CA LYS A 58 15.79 -4.10 -10.16
C LYS A 58 15.67 -2.87 -9.21
N LYS A 59 14.46 -2.34 -9.01
CA LYS A 59 14.14 -1.26 -8.06
C LYS A 59 14.30 -1.64 -6.57
N GLY A 60 14.06 -2.89 -6.16
CA GLY A 60 14.25 -3.31 -4.77
C GLY A 60 15.68 -3.06 -4.27
N THR A 61 16.68 -3.42 -5.09
CA THR A 61 18.09 -3.13 -4.79
C THR A 61 18.43 -1.64 -4.79
N LEU A 62 17.65 -0.80 -5.47
CA LEU A 62 17.86 0.65 -5.49
C LEU A 62 17.28 1.30 -4.22
N PHE A 63 16.11 0.84 -3.76
CA PHE A 63 15.60 1.23 -2.44
C PHE A 63 16.55 0.83 -1.32
N ASP A 64 17.12 -0.38 -1.37
CA ASP A 64 18.10 -0.82 -0.37
C ASP A 64 19.31 0.12 -0.31
N LYS A 65 19.86 0.54 -1.47
CA LYS A 65 20.96 1.53 -1.52
C LYS A 65 20.56 2.87 -0.93
N ALA A 66 19.36 3.35 -1.22
CA ALA A 66 18.84 4.59 -0.66
C ALA A 66 18.70 4.49 0.87
N ILE A 67 18.23 3.34 1.37
CA ILE A 67 18.10 3.07 2.81
C ILE A 67 19.48 2.99 3.47
N ASP A 68 20.46 2.37 2.83
CA ASP A 68 21.83 2.31 3.36
C ASP A 68 22.43 3.73 3.48
N LYS A 69 22.20 4.61 2.49
CA LYS A 69 22.57 6.04 2.57
C LYS A 69 21.85 6.77 3.71
N LEU A 70 20.57 6.45 3.97
CA LEU A 70 19.83 6.99 5.12
C LEU A 70 20.41 6.54 6.46
N HIS A 71 20.81 5.27 6.55
CA HIS A 71 21.41 4.69 7.75
C HIS A 71 22.78 5.31 8.03
N GLU A 72 23.59 5.57 6.99
CA GLU A 72 24.84 6.34 7.09
C GLU A 72 24.59 7.77 7.56
N GLY A 73 23.50 8.40 7.10
CA GLY A 73 23.02 9.71 7.57
C GLY A 73 22.43 9.72 8.98
N GLY A 74 22.40 8.58 9.67
CA GLY A 74 21.93 8.44 11.06
C GLY A 74 20.43 8.13 11.22
N ILE A 75 19.68 8.01 10.13
CA ILE A 75 18.23 7.79 10.15
C ILE A 75 17.97 6.29 10.03
N LYS A 76 17.80 5.62 11.17
CA LYS A 76 17.60 4.17 11.23
C LYS A 76 16.15 3.75 10.93
N LYS A 77 15.19 4.58 11.34
CA LYS A 77 13.75 4.31 11.25
C LYS A 77 13.00 5.64 11.10
N THR A 78 11.93 5.64 10.30
CA THR A 78 10.97 6.75 10.25
C THR A 78 10.05 6.70 11.48
N ASP A 79 9.88 7.81 12.18
CA ASP A 79 8.94 7.89 13.31
C ASP A 79 7.50 7.94 12.80
N ASP A 80 6.84 6.79 12.85
CA ASP A 80 5.45 6.58 12.44
C ASP A 80 4.47 6.60 13.61
N ASN A 81 4.88 6.98 14.82
CA ASN A 81 3.98 7.11 15.97
C ASN A 81 2.88 8.18 15.80
N PRO A 82 3.11 9.34 15.14
CA PRO A 82 2.07 10.36 14.95
C PRO A 82 0.80 9.86 14.26
N LYS A 83 0.84 8.72 13.55
CA LYS A 83 -0.35 8.13 12.93
C LYS A 83 -1.43 7.71 13.94
N TYR A 84 -1.06 7.57 15.22
CA TYR A 84 -1.97 7.22 16.33
C TYR A 84 -2.45 8.44 17.14
N ASP A 85 -1.96 9.65 16.83
CA ASP A 85 -2.38 10.89 17.51
C ASP A 85 -3.77 11.34 17.02
N LEU A 86 -4.79 10.62 17.46
CA LEU A 86 -6.20 10.89 17.17
C LEU A 86 -6.79 11.78 18.26
N LYS A 87 -7.35 12.94 17.88
CA LYS A 87 -8.16 13.74 18.81
C LYS A 87 -9.63 13.42 18.62
N GLN A 88 -10.30 13.08 19.71
CA GLN A 88 -11.75 12.90 19.74
C GLN A 88 -12.38 14.13 20.39
N SER A 89 -13.21 14.85 19.64
CA SER A 89 -14.02 15.95 20.15
C SER A 89 -15.45 15.75 19.66
N ASN A 90 -16.44 15.79 20.55
CA ASN A 90 -17.87 15.67 20.23
C ASN A 90 -18.22 14.51 19.27
N ASN A 91 -17.71 13.30 19.56
CA ASN A 91 -17.88 12.09 18.71
C ASN A 91 -17.31 12.19 17.28
N GLN A 92 -16.50 13.21 16.98
CA GLN A 92 -15.75 13.31 15.73
C GLN A 92 -14.27 13.05 16.01
N ILE A 93 -13.67 12.22 15.15
CA ILE A 93 -12.23 11.94 15.16
C ILE A 93 -11.60 12.93 14.18
N THR A 94 -10.69 13.77 14.66
CA THR A 94 -9.95 14.71 13.83
C THR A 94 -8.49 14.25 13.73
N LEU A 95 -7.99 14.13 12.50
CA LEU A 95 -6.59 13.90 12.21
C LEU A 95 -5.86 15.25 12.23
N LYS A 96 -4.68 15.29 12.84
CA LYS A 96 -3.86 16.50 12.87
C LYS A 96 -2.84 16.46 11.73
N ASN A 97 -2.67 17.60 11.06
CA ASN A 97 -1.57 17.81 10.12
C ASN A 97 -0.24 17.74 10.89
N LEU A 98 0.76 17.12 10.27
CA LEU A 98 2.07 16.91 10.87
C LEU A 98 3.13 17.72 10.12
N ASN A 99 3.76 18.66 10.82
CA ASN A 99 4.94 19.35 10.32
C ASN A 99 6.18 18.51 10.63
N THR A 100 6.94 18.17 9.60
CA THR A 100 8.14 17.33 9.65
C THR A 100 9.18 17.83 8.66
N LYS A 101 10.33 17.16 8.58
CA LYS A 101 11.38 17.44 7.61
C LYS A 101 11.43 16.37 6.52
N LEU A 102 11.71 16.81 5.30
CA LEU A 102 12.03 15.95 4.18
C LEU A 102 13.47 15.44 4.34
N VAL A 103 13.65 14.14 4.21
CA VAL A 103 14.91 13.45 4.46
C VAL A 103 15.50 12.89 3.17
N ALA A 104 14.66 12.43 2.24
CA ALA A 104 15.11 11.96 0.94
C ALA A 104 14.07 12.22 -0.13
N ILE A 105 14.57 12.40 -1.34
CA ILE A 105 13.79 12.45 -2.57
C ILE A 105 14.40 11.42 -3.51
N LEU A 106 13.56 10.52 -4.04
CA LEU A 106 13.94 9.61 -5.11
C LEU A 106 13.10 9.89 -6.35
N ASN A 107 13.71 9.83 -7.53
CA ASN A 107 13.00 9.92 -8.80
C ASN A 107 12.24 8.61 -9.14
N GLU A 108 11.58 8.57 -10.29
CA GLU A 108 10.86 7.37 -10.78
C GLU A 108 11.75 6.11 -10.83
N ASP A 109 13.03 6.31 -11.13
CA ASP A 109 14.05 5.25 -11.23
C ASP A 109 14.65 4.84 -9.89
N CYS A 110 14.14 5.40 -8.78
CA CYS A 110 14.62 5.15 -7.40
C CYS A 110 16.04 5.64 -7.15
N GLU A 111 16.51 6.61 -7.94
CA GLU A 111 17.79 7.27 -7.73
C GLU A 111 17.62 8.44 -6.78
N TRP A 112 18.57 8.57 -5.86
CA TRP A 112 18.61 9.68 -4.91
C TRP A 112 18.90 10.99 -5.61
N ILE A 113 18.07 11.99 -5.34
CA ILE A 113 18.28 13.37 -5.78
C ILE A 113 18.30 14.30 -4.56
N ASP A 114 19.26 15.22 -4.51
CA ASP A 114 19.40 16.17 -3.39
C ASP A 114 18.46 17.37 -3.56
N PHE A 115 18.09 17.68 -4.81
CA PHE A 115 17.12 18.70 -5.16
C PHE A 115 16.29 18.24 -6.37
N SER A 116 15.03 18.69 -6.44
CA SER A 116 14.17 18.48 -7.60
C SER A 116 13.48 19.77 -7.98
N GLU A 117 13.41 20.04 -9.28
CA GLU A 117 12.36 20.90 -9.80
C GLU A 117 11.06 20.07 -9.85
N PRO A 118 9.97 20.51 -9.21
CA PRO A 118 8.71 19.78 -9.11
C PRO A 118 8.09 19.62 -10.49
N SER A 119 7.93 18.37 -10.92
CA SER A 119 7.25 18.02 -12.17
C SER A 119 5.93 17.33 -11.85
N GLU A 120 4.83 17.88 -12.38
CA GLU A 120 3.47 17.40 -12.07
C GLU A 120 3.18 16.00 -12.62
N ASN A 121 3.89 15.59 -13.67
CA ASN A 121 3.63 14.34 -14.39
C ASN A 121 4.64 13.24 -14.08
N ARG A 122 5.55 13.44 -13.12
CA ARG A 122 6.58 12.45 -12.77
C ARG A 122 6.33 11.90 -11.38
N PRO A 123 6.41 10.56 -11.20
CA PRO A 123 6.34 9.97 -9.88
C PRO A 123 7.67 10.16 -9.14
N TYR A 124 7.56 10.48 -7.87
CA TYR A 124 8.66 10.57 -6.92
C TYR A 124 8.36 9.75 -5.67
N TYR A 125 9.42 9.40 -4.94
CA TYR A 125 9.31 8.79 -3.62
C TYR A 125 9.94 9.73 -2.60
N LEU A 126 9.17 10.12 -1.60
CA LEU A 126 9.61 11.01 -0.54
C LEU A 126 9.73 10.25 0.78
N VAL A 127 10.82 10.50 1.50
CA VAL A 127 11.02 10.03 2.86
C VAL A 127 11.04 11.23 3.78
N THR A 128 10.28 11.17 4.86
CA THR A 128 10.24 12.20 5.91
C THR A 128 10.78 11.65 7.22
N GLU A 129 11.22 12.53 8.12
CA GLU A 129 11.72 12.14 9.45
C GLU A 129 10.62 11.48 10.30
N ARG A 130 9.43 12.07 10.25
CA ARG A 130 8.20 11.61 10.92
C ARG A 130 7.05 11.53 9.92
N THR A 131 6.08 10.65 10.14
CA THR A 131 4.88 10.55 9.30
C THR A 131 3.62 10.22 10.11
N ASN A 132 2.49 10.82 9.72
CA ASN A 132 1.15 10.50 10.20
C ASN A 132 0.39 9.55 9.24
N PHE A 133 0.99 9.17 8.10
CA PHE A 133 0.43 8.22 7.15
C PHE A 133 0.54 6.77 7.64
N TYR A 134 -0.48 5.98 7.36
CA TYR A 134 -0.55 4.56 7.62
C TYR A 134 -0.12 3.80 6.36
N CYS A 135 0.87 2.91 6.52
CA CYS A 135 1.34 2.02 5.46
C CYS A 135 0.42 0.81 5.32
N GLU A 136 0.42 0.15 4.16
CA GLU A 136 -0.32 -1.10 3.99
C GLU A 136 0.18 -2.18 4.96
N GLU A 137 -0.63 -2.51 5.98
CA GLU A 137 -0.32 -3.49 7.01
C GLU A 137 -1.59 -4.21 7.46
N GLY A 138 -1.52 -5.53 7.68
CA GLY A 138 -2.66 -6.31 8.21
C GLY A 138 -3.89 -6.40 7.30
N GLY A 139 -3.70 -6.23 5.98
CA GLY A 139 -4.79 -6.23 4.99
C GLY A 139 -5.51 -4.88 4.85
N GLN A 140 -5.09 -3.87 5.61
CA GLN A 140 -5.57 -2.50 5.47
C GLN A 140 -4.81 -1.78 4.36
N ILE A 141 -5.53 -1.11 3.46
CA ILE A 141 -4.90 -0.28 2.43
C ILE A 141 -4.12 0.90 3.05
N ALA A 142 -3.06 1.32 2.35
CA ALA A 142 -2.32 2.52 2.71
C ALA A 142 -3.18 3.78 2.58
N ASP A 143 -2.78 4.83 3.29
CA ASP A 143 -3.41 6.13 3.13
C ASP A 143 -3.00 6.86 1.86
N GLU A 144 -3.86 7.82 1.53
CA GLU A 144 -3.62 8.86 0.53
C GLU A 144 -3.75 10.22 1.21
N GLY A 145 -3.20 11.25 0.57
CA GLY A 145 -3.21 12.59 1.12
C GLY A 145 -2.36 13.57 0.34
N GLN A 146 -1.95 14.64 1.00
CA GLN A 146 -1.13 15.70 0.43
C GLN A 146 -0.01 16.08 1.37
N ALA A 147 1.13 16.44 0.81
CA ALA A 147 2.27 17.01 1.50
C ALA A 147 2.53 18.41 0.94
N TYR A 148 2.59 19.42 1.81
CA TYR A 148 2.76 20.81 1.42
C TYR A 148 4.15 21.30 1.82
N PHE A 149 4.89 21.85 0.86
CA PHE A 149 6.21 22.45 1.10
C PHE A 149 6.11 23.96 1.30
N ASN A 150 5.20 24.60 0.58
CA ASN A 150 4.81 26.00 0.67
C ASN A 150 3.40 26.17 0.03
N GLU A 151 2.94 27.42 -0.14
CA GLU A 151 1.63 27.71 -0.73
C GLU A 151 1.52 27.31 -2.21
N ASP A 152 2.66 27.32 -2.91
CA ASP A 152 2.72 27.09 -4.36
C ASP A 152 3.01 25.63 -4.74
N VAL A 153 3.61 24.84 -3.84
CA VAL A 153 4.10 23.50 -4.13
C VAL A 153 3.55 22.49 -3.14
N GLY A 154 2.65 21.66 -3.66
CA GLY A 154 2.14 20.47 -3.01
C GLY A 154 2.71 19.20 -3.62
N PHE A 155 2.50 18.08 -2.94
CA PHE A 155 2.80 16.74 -3.40
C PHE A 155 1.64 15.84 -3.04
N LYS A 156 0.99 15.27 -4.06
CA LYS A 156 -0.14 14.37 -3.86
C LYS A 156 0.40 12.98 -3.60
N VAL A 157 0.15 12.47 -2.39
CA VAL A 157 0.55 11.14 -1.96
C VAL A 157 -0.52 10.15 -2.40
N GLU A 158 -0.13 9.24 -3.30
CA GLU A 158 -1.03 8.21 -3.87
C GLU A 158 -0.86 6.86 -3.16
N SER A 159 0.30 6.59 -2.59
CA SER A 159 0.55 5.35 -1.86
C SER A 159 1.67 5.53 -0.85
N VAL A 160 1.59 4.78 0.24
CA VAL A 160 2.59 4.77 1.31
C VAL A 160 2.96 3.34 1.66
N PHE A 161 4.26 3.04 1.69
CA PHE A 161 4.76 1.70 2.01
C PHE A 161 6.03 1.77 2.86
N LYS A 162 6.32 0.68 3.56
CA LYS A 162 7.48 0.57 4.46
C LYS A 162 8.48 -0.47 3.95
N ILE A 163 9.76 -0.11 3.90
CA ILE A 163 10.88 -1.02 3.61
C ILE A 163 11.95 -0.82 4.68
N ARG A 164 12.36 -1.89 5.38
CA ARG A 164 13.38 -1.86 6.45
C ARG A 164 13.17 -0.70 7.44
N ASP A 165 11.94 -0.56 7.95
CA ASP A 165 11.52 0.50 8.89
C ASP A 165 11.53 1.94 8.38
N ILE A 166 11.82 2.16 7.09
CA ILE A 166 11.71 3.45 6.42
C ILE A 166 10.38 3.52 5.67
N VAL A 167 9.65 4.63 5.83
CA VAL A 167 8.38 4.87 5.16
C VAL A 167 8.59 5.74 3.93
N PHE A 168 8.14 5.23 2.78
CA PHE A 168 8.18 5.90 1.49
C PHE A 168 6.78 6.39 1.10
N HIS A 169 6.70 7.65 0.68
CA HIS A 169 5.49 8.27 0.16
C HIS A 169 5.64 8.40 -1.35
N LYS A 170 4.86 7.65 -2.11
CA LYS A 170 4.84 7.68 -3.57
C LYS A 170 3.77 8.64 -4.05
N GLY A 171 4.11 9.43 -5.05
CA GLY A 171 3.19 10.43 -5.58
C GLY A 171 3.83 11.35 -6.61
N HIS A 172 3.17 12.45 -6.93
CA HIS A 172 3.65 13.46 -7.87
C HIS A 172 3.50 14.87 -7.28
N PHE A 173 4.28 15.83 -7.77
CA PHE A 173 4.13 17.23 -7.36
C PHE A 173 2.87 17.86 -7.96
N VAL A 174 2.34 18.89 -7.32
CA VAL A 174 1.22 19.70 -7.79
C VAL A 174 1.60 21.15 -7.57
N LEU A 175 1.54 21.97 -8.63
CA LEU A 175 1.91 23.38 -8.56
C LEU A 175 0.66 24.26 -8.58
N ASN A 176 0.45 24.99 -7.49
CA ASN A 176 -0.55 26.05 -7.43
C ASN A 176 0.03 27.29 -8.10
N ARG A 177 -0.24 27.46 -9.40
CA ARG A 177 0.10 28.68 -10.12
C ARG A 177 -0.95 29.76 -9.86
N ASN A 178 -1.08 30.21 -8.62
CA ASN A 178 -1.87 31.39 -8.26
C ASN A 178 -1.04 32.68 -8.42
N CYS A 179 -0.13 32.71 -9.39
CA CYS A 179 0.64 33.89 -9.69
C CYS A 179 -0.13 34.70 -10.73
N ASP A 180 -0.59 35.88 -10.33
CA ASP A 180 -1.00 36.95 -11.24
C ASP A 180 -0.07 37.00 -12.46
N GLU A 181 -0.65 37.13 -13.65
CA GLU A 181 0.04 37.14 -14.96
C GLU A 181 1.15 38.22 -15.09
N ASN A 182 1.37 39.05 -14.06
CA ASN A 182 2.31 40.17 -14.02
C ASN A 182 3.56 39.97 -13.16
N SER A 183 3.75 38.84 -12.46
CA SER A 183 5.01 38.62 -11.74
C SER A 183 6.09 38.04 -12.66
N LEU A 184 6.93 38.94 -13.19
CA LEU A 184 8.12 38.66 -14.01
C LEU A 184 9.24 37.88 -13.28
N TYR A 185 8.96 37.33 -12.09
CA TYR A 185 9.89 36.50 -11.33
C TYR A 185 9.37 35.08 -11.33
N GLN A 186 9.94 34.27 -12.22
CA GLN A 186 9.80 32.83 -12.23
C GLN A 186 10.46 32.30 -10.94
N THR A 187 9.70 32.27 -9.84
CA THR A 187 10.17 31.71 -8.57
C THR A 187 10.52 30.27 -8.85
N SER A 188 11.80 29.95 -8.73
CA SER A 188 12.28 28.60 -8.96
C SER A 188 11.73 27.72 -7.85
N PHE A 189 10.82 26.80 -8.18
CA PHE A 189 10.13 25.97 -7.21
C PHE A 189 11.02 24.81 -6.69
N TYR A 190 12.30 25.04 -6.39
CA TYR A 190 13.18 23.94 -6.00
C TYR A 190 12.83 23.38 -4.62
N ILE A 191 12.69 22.06 -4.53
CA ILE A 191 12.57 21.34 -3.27
C ILE A 191 13.91 20.70 -2.96
N ASN A 192 14.40 20.94 -1.73
CA ASN A 192 15.66 20.40 -1.25
C ASN A 192 15.42 19.39 -0.13
N VAL A 193 16.29 18.39 -0.05
CA VAL A 193 16.41 17.55 1.14
C VAL A 193 16.70 18.42 2.37
N GLY A 194 16.00 18.16 3.47
CA GLY A 194 16.08 18.93 4.72
C GLY A 194 15.00 20.00 4.88
N GLN A 195 14.21 20.29 3.85
CA GLN A 195 13.13 21.28 3.90
C GLN A 195 11.98 20.83 4.79
N ASN A 196 11.27 21.80 5.39
CA ASN A 196 10.05 21.53 6.15
C ASN A 196 8.90 21.15 5.21
N VAL A 197 8.09 20.18 5.64
CA VAL A 197 6.91 19.69 4.92
C VAL A 197 5.77 19.45 5.90
N SER A 198 4.57 19.89 5.53
CA SER A 198 3.33 19.64 6.27
C SER A 198 2.57 18.48 5.63
N LEU A 199 2.32 17.42 6.39
CA LEU A 199 1.65 16.20 5.96
C LEU A 199 0.18 16.21 6.37
N GLU A 200 -0.70 16.10 5.37
CA GLU A 200 -2.15 16.04 5.52
C GLU A 200 -2.69 14.74 4.92
N VAL A 201 -3.31 13.90 5.76
CA VAL A 201 -3.91 12.64 5.35
C VAL A 201 -5.37 12.87 4.97
N ASP A 202 -5.86 12.16 3.95
CA ASP A 202 -7.30 12.13 3.64
C ASP A 202 -8.08 11.54 4.80
N SER A 203 -8.70 12.43 5.58
CA SER A 203 -9.45 12.06 6.78
C SER A 203 -10.68 11.21 6.48
N VAL A 204 -11.37 11.46 5.37
CA VAL A 204 -12.57 10.70 5.00
C VAL A 204 -12.18 9.27 4.69
N LYS A 205 -11.15 9.10 3.87
CA LYS A 205 -10.63 7.79 3.49
C LYS A 205 -10.13 7.02 4.73
N ARG A 206 -9.28 7.65 5.55
CA ARG A 206 -8.73 7.03 6.76
C ARG A 206 -9.83 6.57 7.73
N LEU A 207 -10.84 7.40 7.98
CA LEU A 207 -11.92 7.06 8.90
C LEU A 207 -12.77 5.89 8.39
N ASN A 208 -13.06 5.84 7.10
CA ASN A 208 -13.80 4.72 6.50
C ASN A 208 -13.02 3.42 6.59
N VAL A 209 -11.71 3.47 6.30
CA VAL A 209 -10.81 2.33 6.44
C VAL A 209 -10.76 1.85 7.91
N MET A 210 -10.64 2.75 8.88
CA MET A 210 -10.63 2.41 10.32
C MET A 210 -11.95 1.75 10.78
N ARG A 211 -13.10 2.25 10.29
CA ARG A 211 -14.41 1.65 10.56
C ARG A 211 -14.50 0.24 10.00
N ASN A 212 -14.07 0.06 8.75
CA ASN A 212 -14.08 -1.25 8.11
C ASN A 212 -13.12 -2.23 8.79
N HIS A 213 -11.95 -1.76 9.25
CA HIS A 213 -11.01 -2.58 10.02
C HIS A 213 -11.63 -3.05 11.34
N SER A 214 -12.28 -2.14 12.07
CA SER A 214 -13.00 -2.48 13.31
C SER A 214 -14.13 -3.47 13.04
N ALA A 215 -14.86 -3.29 11.94
CA ALA A 215 -15.93 -4.20 11.53
C ALA A 215 -15.42 -5.61 11.17
N VAL A 216 -14.22 -5.75 10.58
CA VAL A 216 -13.60 -7.07 10.36
C VAL A 216 -13.39 -7.80 11.68
N HIS A 217 -12.87 -7.13 12.71
CA HIS A 217 -12.66 -7.75 14.02
C HIS A 217 -13.96 -8.13 14.70
N LEU A 218 -14.97 -7.25 14.64
CA LEU A 218 -16.30 -7.54 15.17
C LEU A 218 -16.96 -8.72 14.45
N LEU A 219 -16.86 -8.78 13.12
CA LEU A 219 -17.37 -9.88 12.31
C LEU A 219 -16.67 -11.20 12.66
N ASN A 220 -15.34 -11.19 12.75
CA ASN A 220 -14.56 -12.37 13.13
C ASN A 220 -14.95 -12.87 14.54
N ALA A 221 -15.10 -11.96 15.50
CA ALA A 221 -15.55 -12.29 16.85
C ALA A 221 -16.98 -12.85 16.88
N ALA A 222 -17.90 -12.26 16.11
CA ALA A 222 -19.28 -12.73 15.99
C ALA A 222 -19.35 -14.13 15.38
N ILE A 223 -18.60 -14.39 14.30
CA ILE A 223 -18.56 -15.69 13.63
C ILE A 223 -18.03 -16.76 14.58
N ARG A 224 -16.95 -16.49 15.32
CA ARG A 224 -16.43 -17.40 16.35
C ARG A 224 -17.45 -17.68 17.47
N LYS A 225 -18.31 -16.72 17.79
CA LYS A 225 -19.35 -16.88 18.82
C LYS A 225 -20.53 -17.72 18.33
N VAL A 226 -20.86 -17.68 17.04
CA VAL A 226 -21.94 -18.48 16.43
C VAL A 226 -21.46 -19.89 16.11
N LEU A 227 -20.32 -20.02 15.44
CA LEU A 227 -19.74 -21.30 15.02
C LEU A 227 -18.79 -21.88 16.08
N ARG A 228 -19.27 -22.02 17.32
CA ARG A 228 -18.42 -22.45 18.46
C ARG A 228 -17.86 -23.86 18.31
N HIS A 229 -18.56 -24.72 17.58
CA HIS A 229 -18.20 -26.13 17.37
C HIS A 229 -17.39 -26.35 16.09
N SER A 230 -17.24 -25.32 15.26
CA SER A 230 -16.41 -25.35 14.05
C SER A 230 -15.08 -24.68 14.32
N VAL A 231 -14.00 -25.24 13.81
CA VAL A 231 -12.70 -24.56 13.85
C VAL A 231 -12.74 -23.44 12.82
N VAL A 232 -12.67 -22.19 13.28
CA VAL A 232 -12.66 -20.99 12.43
C VAL A 232 -11.28 -20.32 12.51
N CYS A 233 -10.54 -20.35 11.41
CA CYS A 233 -9.25 -19.66 11.28
C CYS A 233 -9.35 -18.56 10.22
N GLN A 234 -8.80 -17.38 10.53
CA GLN A 234 -8.69 -16.30 9.54
C GLN A 234 -7.54 -16.60 8.59
N ILE A 235 -7.86 -16.68 7.30
CA ILE A 235 -6.88 -16.88 6.22
C ILE A 235 -6.31 -15.53 5.79
N GLY A 236 -7.17 -14.51 5.73
CA GLY A 236 -6.80 -13.16 5.36
C GLY A 236 -7.98 -12.20 5.41
N SER A 237 -7.67 -10.92 5.30
CA SER A 237 -8.65 -9.84 5.22
C SER A 237 -8.17 -8.78 4.25
N SER A 238 -9.10 -8.13 3.58
CA SER A 238 -8.82 -6.89 2.84
C SER A 238 -9.75 -5.80 3.36
N VAL A 239 -9.20 -4.64 3.68
CA VAL A 239 -9.92 -3.51 4.23
C VAL A 239 -9.61 -2.29 3.38
N THR A 240 -10.64 -1.80 2.71
CA THR A 240 -10.60 -0.60 1.87
C THR A 240 -11.50 0.47 2.47
N ASP A 241 -11.49 1.67 1.90
CA ASP A 241 -12.43 2.74 2.25
C ASP A 241 -13.88 2.39 1.85
N LYS A 242 -14.05 1.58 0.80
CA LYS A 242 -15.36 1.20 0.25
C LYS A 242 -15.98 -0.02 0.93
N GLY A 243 -15.18 -0.84 1.58
CA GLY A 243 -15.66 -2.04 2.26
C GLY A 243 -14.55 -2.96 2.76
N LEU A 244 -14.98 -4.13 3.24
CA LEU A 244 -14.10 -5.15 3.79
C LEU A 244 -14.43 -6.53 3.19
N SER A 245 -13.42 -7.38 3.12
CA SER A 245 -13.57 -8.81 2.90
C SER A 245 -12.82 -9.57 4.01
N LEU A 246 -13.44 -10.63 4.50
CA LEU A 246 -12.86 -11.51 5.52
C LEU A 246 -12.92 -12.94 5.00
N ASN A 247 -11.75 -13.54 4.79
CA ASN A 247 -11.63 -14.92 4.35
C ASN A 247 -11.35 -15.81 5.54
N LEU A 248 -12.23 -16.78 5.76
CA LEU A 248 -12.16 -17.73 6.87
C LEU A 248 -12.08 -19.16 6.34
N SER A 249 -11.26 -19.98 6.98
CA SER A 249 -11.34 -21.43 6.88
C SER A 249 -12.27 -21.91 7.98
N VAL A 250 -13.36 -22.59 7.59
CA VAL A 250 -14.31 -23.20 8.51
C VAL A 250 -14.25 -24.70 8.32
N TYR A 251 -13.96 -25.45 9.39
CA TYR A 251 -14.02 -26.90 9.41
C TYR A 251 -15.25 -27.34 10.19
N GLY A 252 -16.19 -28.06 9.54
CA GLY A 252 -17.44 -28.51 10.15
C GLY A 252 -18.68 -27.98 9.43
N GLU A 253 -19.69 -27.54 10.19
CA GLU A 253 -20.94 -27.00 9.66
C GLU A 253 -20.68 -25.73 8.84
N LYS A 254 -21.20 -25.74 7.60
CA LYS A 254 -21.17 -24.57 6.73
C LYS A 254 -22.32 -23.64 7.09
N LEU A 255 -22.06 -22.34 7.09
CA LEU A 255 -23.11 -21.33 7.09
C LEU A 255 -23.92 -21.49 5.80
N SER A 256 -25.17 -21.92 5.93
CA SER A 256 -26.13 -21.88 4.83
C SER A 256 -26.53 -20.41 4.58
N PRO A 257 -26.57 -19.97 3.31
CA PRO A 257 -26.98 -18.61 2.94
C PRO A 257 -28.47 -18.36 3.25
#